data_AF-A0A4S0JY17-F1
#
_entry.id   AF-A0A4S0JY17-F1
#
_cell.length_a   1.000
_cell.length_b   1.000
_cell.length_c   1.000
_cell.angle_alpha   90.00
_cell.angle_beta   90.00
_cell.angle_gamma   90.00
#
_symmetry.space_group_name_H-M   'P 1'
#
loop_
_entity.id
_entity.type
_entity.pdbx_description
1 polymer ?
#
loop_
_entity_poly.entity_id
_entity_poly.type
_entity_poly.pdbx_seq_one_letter_code
_entity_poly.pdbx_strand_id
1 'polypeptide(L)'
;MPDFLQKRRLVPAKSEALPSIGVILVLPRKGCWQTDYFDLLDAVCTMALGGRGNRASSADLQQPEVHQPRLSPVIGRNEGLASMARVGIGGIFHETNTFAAPTGLADFQILRGVEISSSSHGARTYLGGLIEETGALGFDAVPLLYAEATPSGTIRREAYVALREELVGQAAASDLDALLLSIHGAGVVEDIDSLEEDLCAALRQRLGDKIPIVATLDLHGNIRQRLGDLCSALFPVRLNPHIDQYERGVEAARCLCEIVFSRTDFETAIEQVPMLFPPVPTSLPAFVELDGLCTEIEKQEDVACARVMHGFPYVDVPCIGASVVVVARRNGTDDARRLARRIAAALWERRDQIKVQSLPPEGAIQEAMQDGRTIVINEFSDNTGAGSPGDGTHLLSALIAAGARSCFSHIFDPVTVAQAAAAGVGARIKVHLGGHSDALLGPPIKADAEVLGLNHGLFRVKSPMGTGETIDLGLLATLRIGGVDVVVSSGRRQTLDDGPFIKAGIDITQFPIVALKSSQHFKAWFEPRCARIVTTDPPGLSPVDVSKLPRRRLQRSMWPISTDVNYRAEHQAGQEPA
;
A
#
# COMPACT_ATOMS: atom_id res chain seq x y z
N MET A 1 12.10 -12.80 -55.26
CA MET A 1 12.01 -11.33 -55.14
C MET A 1 10.85 -10.85 -55.98
N PRO A 2 9.79 -10.32 -55.36
CA PRO A 2 8.96 -9.35 -56.07
C PRO A 2 8.62 -8.13 -55.20
N ASP A 3 8.88 -6.96 -55.75
CA ASP A 3 8.21 -5.71 -55.41
C ASP A 3 7.02 -5.55 -56.35
N PHE A 4 5.85 -5.14 -55.84
CA PHE A 4 4.97 -4.20 -56.54
C PHE A 4 3.87 -3.67 -55.60
N LEU A 5 3.89 -2.34 -55.41
CA LEU A 5 2.84 -1.52 -54.82
C LEU A 5 1.60 -1.46 -55.73
N GLN A 6 0.40 -1.50 -55.14
CA GLN A 6 -0.81 -0.93 -55.76
C GLN A 6 -1.73 -0.25 -54.75
N LYS A 7 -2.04 1.02 -55.04
CA LYS A 7 -3.09 1.85 -54.44
C LYS A 7 -4.49 1.40 -54.88
N ARG A 8 -5.48 1.38 -53.98
CA ARG A 8 -6.92 1.63 -54.26
C ARG A 8 -7.57 2.25 -53.00
N ARG A 9 -7.92 3.54 -53.02
CA ARG A 9 -9.23 4.15 -53.34
C ARG A 9 -10.42 3.65 -52.50
N LEU A 10 -10.91 4.58 -51.68
CA LEU A 10 -12.13 4.59 -50.86
C LEU A 10 -13.41 4.54 -51.70
N VAL A 11 -14.42 3.83 -51.19
CA VAL A 11 -15.86 3.99 -51.46
C VAL A 11 -16.60 3.82 -50.12
N PRO A 12 -17.59 4.67 -49.77
CA PRO A 12 -18.21 4.68 -48.45
C PRO A 12 -19.44 3.78 -48.38
N ALA A 13 -19.70 3.16 -47.21
CA ALA A 13 -20.92 2.41 -46.95
C ALA A 13 -21.52 2.78 -45.58
N LYS A 14 -22.61 3.56 -45.69
CA LYS A 14 -23.86 3.59 -44.93
C LYS A 14 -23.85 3.22 -43.43
N SER A 15 -24.24 4.21 -42.63
CA SER A 15 -24.71 4.10 -41.26
C SER A 15 -26.07 3.39 -41.19
N GLU A 16 -26.15 2.31 -40.44
CA GLU A 16 -27.42 1.78 -39.92
C GLU A 16 -27.53 2.12 -38.43
N ALA A 17 -28.66 2.76 -38.10
CA ALA A 17 -29.06 3.14 -36.77
C ALA A 17 -29.61 1.92 -36.00
N LEU A 18 -29.15 1.73 -34.77
CA LEU A 18 -29.76 0.81 -33.80
C LEU A 18 -30.67 1.59 -32.83
N PRO A 19 -31.80 1.01 -32.40
CA PRO A 19 -32.88 1.74 -31.76
C PRO A 19 -32.56 2.13 -30.32
N SER A 20 -32.88 3.38 -30.01
CA SER A 20 -32.91 3.99 -28.68
C SER A 20 -33.93 3.30 -27.77
N ILE A 21 -33.46 2.66 -26.70
CA ILE A 21 -34.28 2.27 -25.56
C ILE A 21 -34.47 3.52 -24.69
N GLY A 22 -35.67 4.08 -24.72
CA GLY A 22 -36.07 5.20 -23.88
C GLY A 22 -36.23 4.76 -22.43
N VAL A 23 -35.35 5.22 -21.56
CA VAL A 23 -35.57 5.21 -20.12
C VAL A 23 -36.28 6.51 -19.75
N ILE A 24 -37.55 6.39 -19.36
CA ILE A 24 -38.35 7.49 -18.82
C ILE A 24 -37.80 7.82 -17.43
N LEU A 25 -36.98 8.87 -17.34
CA LEU A 25 -36.61 9.50 -16.07
C LEU A 25 -37.73 10.45 -15.65
N VAL A 26 -38.55 10.01 -14.68
CA VAL A 26 -39.48 10.90 -13.98
C VAL A 26 -38.69 11.70 -12.95
N LEU A 27 -38.40 12.96 -13.25
CA LEU A 27 -37.90 13.94 -12.28
C LEU A 27 -39.08 14.58 -11.53
N PRO A 28 -39.10 14.60 -10.18
CA PRO A 28 -39.92 15.55 -9.45
C PRO A 28 -39.20 16.91 -9.35
N ARG A 29 -39.96 17.97 -9.64
CA ARG A 29 -39.57 19.37 -9.47
C ARG A 29 -39.42 19.76 -7.99
N LYS A 30 -38.53 20.75 -7.79
CA LYS A 30 -38.26 21.56 -6.60
C LYS A 30 -39.49 21.94 -5.76
N GLY A 31 -39.34 21.87 -4.43
CA GLY A 31 -40.18 22.56 -3.45
C GLY A 31 -39.71 22.31 -2.02
N CYS A 32 -39.33 23.38 -1.32
CA CYS A 32 -38.97 23.57 0.09
C CYS A 32 -39.32 22.44 1.09
N TRP A 33 -38.38 22.07 1.97
CA TRP A 33 -38.61 21.98 3.43
C TRP A 33 -37.28 22.18 4.18
N GLN A 34 -37.31 23.10 5.15
CA GLN A 34 -36.34 23.27 6.23
C GLN A 34 -36.49 22.12 7.25
N THR A 35 -35.35 21.81 7.89
CA THR A 35 -35.17 21.25 9.25
C THR A 35 -35.61 19.80 9.55
N ASP A 36 -34.73 19.16 10.34
CA ASP A 36 -34.89 17.94 11.15
C ASP A 36 -34.59 16.58 10.48
N TYR A 37 -33.30 16.25 10.44
CA TYR A 37 -32.76 14.94 10.05
C TYR A 37 -31.76 14.42 11.10
N PHE A 38 -32.06 14.57 12.39
CA PHE A 38 -31.20 14.09 13.49
C PHE A 38 -31.87 13.17 14.52
N ASP A 39 -33.18 12.92 14.46
CA ASP A 39 -33.89 12.17 15.52
C ASP A 39 -34.46 10.79 15.11
N LEU A 40 -34.02 10.19 14.00
CA LEU A 40 -34.55 8.88 13.56
C LEU A 40 -33.58 7.69 13.62
N LEU A 41 -32.37 7.87 14.16
CA LEU A 41 -31.38 6.79 14.28
C LEU A 41 -31.22 6.20 15.68
N ASP A 42 -31.84 6.80 16.71
CA ASP A 42 -31.71 6.35 18.11
C ASP A 42 -32.85 5.44 18.61
N ALA A 43 -33.86 5.15 17.79
CA ALA A 43 -35.04 4.38 18.21
C ALA A 43 -35.06 2.90 17.78
N VAL A 44 -34.02 2.38 17.12
CA VAL A 44 -33.99 0.98 16.63
C VAL A 44 -32.99 0.08 17.39
N CYS A 45 -32.16 0.62 18.29
CA CYS A 45 -31.17 -0.18 19.03
C CYS A 45 -31.58 -0.61 20.46
N THR A 46 -32.80 -0.30 20.92
CA THR A 46 -33.22 -0.60 22.30
C THR A 46 -34.44 -1.52 22.36
N MET A 47 -34.43 -2.68 21.71
CA MET A 47 -35.29 -3.83 22.07
C MET A 47 -34.78 -5.14 21.45
N ALA A 48 -33.73 -5.72 22.02
CA ALA A 48 -33.50 -7.17 22.06
C ALA A 48 -32.38 -7.47 23.05
N LEU A 49 -32.46 -8.64 23.70
CA LEU A 49 -31.51 -9.20 24.69
C LEU A 49 -31.83 -8.94 26.17
N GLY A 50 -32.96 -9.52 26.60
CA GLY A 50 -33.03 -10.17 27.91
C GLY A 50 -32.52 -11.61 27.80
N GLY A 51 -31.50 -11.97 28.57
CA GLY A 51 -31.01 -13.36 28.64
C GLY A 51 -29.70 -13.49 29.42
N ARG A 52 -29.80 -13.94 30.67
CA ARG A 52 -28.68 -14.25 31.56
C ARG A 52 -27.91 -15.49 31.10
N GLY A 53 -26.58 -15.45 31.15
CA GLY A 53 -25.72 -16.63 31.03
C GLY A 53 -24.23 -16.29 31.06
N ASN A 54 -23.53 -16.80 32.08
CA ASN A 54 -22.09 -16.71 32.41
C ASN A 54 -21.12 -16.25 31.31
N ARG A 55 -20.38 -15.17 31.58
CA ARG A 55 -19.10 -14.87 30.92
C ARG A 55 -17.93 -15.29 31.83
N ALA A 56 -17.15 -16.25 31.34
CA ALA A 56 -15.77 -16.43 31.75
C ALA A 56 -14.93 -15.29 31.15
N SER A 57 -13.98 -14.77 31.93
CA SER A 57 -13.10 -13.66 31.61
C SER A 57 -12.08 -14.01 30.52
N SER A 58 -12.07 -13.26 29.42
CA SER A 58 -10.93 -13.18 28.50
C SER A 58 -10.01 -12.05 28.97
N ALA A 59 -8.88 -12.44 29.56
CA ALA A 59 -7.79 -11.55 29.93
C ALA A 59 -6.93 -11.20 28.70
N ASP A 60 -6.51 -9.94 28.66
CA ASP A 60 -5.28 -9.39 28.08
C ASP A 60 -4.99 -9.57 26.58
N LEU A 61 -5.57 -8.67 25.79
CA LEU A 61 -4.88 -8.09 24.63
C LEU A 61 -4.45 -6.67 25.03
N GLN A 62 -3.23 -6.53 25.54
CA GLN A 62 -2.61 -5.22 25.73
C GLN A 62 -2.38 -4.59 24.35
N GLN A 63 -3.08 -3.49 24.08
CA GLN A 63 -2.72 -2.59 22.99
C GLN A 63 -1.35 -1.97 23.30
N PRO A 64 -0.44 -1.84 22.33
CA PRO A 64 0.82 -1.13 22.57
C PRO A 64 0.53 0.33 22.94
N GLU A 65 1.15 0.82 24.02
CA GLU A 65 1.07 2.23 24.40
C GLU A 65 1.65 3.10 23.27
N VAL A 66 0.77 3.80 22.57
CA VAL A 66 1.15 4.86 21.64
C VAL A 66 1.66 6.03 22.48
N HIS A 67 2.95 6.29 22.42
CA HIS A 67 3.55 7.47 23.04
C HIS A 67 3.02 8.71 22.30
N GLN A 68 2.03 9.39 22.86
CA GLN A 68 1.59 10.69 22.36
C GLN A 68 2.73 11.70 22.57
N PRO A 69 3.27 12.35 21.52
CA PRO A 69 4.21 13.44 21.71
C PRO A 69 3.53 14.57 22.50
N ARG A 70 4.26 15.17 23.44
CA ARG A 70 3.77 16.30 24.24
C ARG A 70 3.71 17.55 23.37
N LEU A 71 2.54 17.80 22.78
CA LEU A 71 2.25 19.07 22.12
C LEU A 71 1.63 20.05 23.12
N SER A 72 2.00 21.33 22.99
CA SER A 72 1.46 22.40 23.83
C SER A 72 -0.05 22.52 23.66
N PRO A 73 -0.82 22.83 24.72
CA PRO A 73 -2.25 23.06 24.62
C PRO A 73 -2.51 24.30 23.73
N VAL A 74 -3.35 24.13 22.72
CA VAL A 74 -3.80 25.22 21.84
C VAL A 74 -4.52 26.28 22.68
N ILE A 75 -3.95 27.49 22.71
CA ILE A 75 -4.49 28.65 23.42
C ILE A 75 -5.73 29.18 22.70
N GLY A 76 -6.67 29.68 23.50
CA GLY A 76 -8.05 29.97 23.13
C GLY A 76 -8.27 30.99 22.02
N ARG A 77 -9.46 30.86 21.43
CA ARG A 77 -10.07 31.79 20.48
C ARG A 77 -9.97 33.22 20.99
N ASN A 78 -9.30 34.08 20.23
CA ASN A 78 -9.48 35.52 20.33
C ASN A 78 -9.78 36.09 18.94
N GLU A 79 -10.67 37.08 18.95
CA GLU A 79 -11.59 37.45 17.88
C GLU A 79 -10.97 38.30 16.76
N GLY A 80 -11.52 38.08 15.57
CA GLY A 80 -11.17 38.68 14.27
C GLY A 80 -11.24 37.55 13.25
N LEU A 81 -12.06 37.66 12.19
CA LEU A 81 -12.10 36.67 11.10
C LEU A 81 -10.73 36.64 10.39
N ALA A 82 -9.73 36.01 11.00
CA ALA A 82 -8.65 35.41 10.25
C ALA A 82 -9.31 34.35 9.38
N SER A 83 -9.22 34.50 8.06
CA SER A 83 -9.67 33.47 7.13
C SER A 83 -9.05 32.14 7.55
N MET A 84 -9.88 31.09 7.68
CA MET A 84 -9.38 29.73 7.93
C MET A 84 -8.36 29.39 6.84
N ALA A 85 -7.16 28.99 7.24
CA ALA A 85 -6.10 28.69 6.29
C ALA A 85 -6.52 27.50 5.40
N ARG A 86 -6.26 27.62 4.10
CA ARG A 86 -6.70 26.70 3.06
C ARG A 86 -5.64 25.64 2.80
N VAL A 87 -5.95 24.39 3.12
CA VAL A 87 -5.01 23.27 3.03
C VAL A 87 -5.42 22.35 1.90
N GLY A 88 -4.61 22.28 0.84
CA GLY A 88 -4.85 21.33 -0.24
C GLY A 88 -4.46 19.92 0.19
N ILE A 89 -5.32 18.93 -0.06
CA ILE A 89 -5.07 17.52 0.26
C ILE A 89 -5.19 16.68 -1.01
N GLY A 90 -4.14 15.94 -1.36
CA GLY A 90 -4.13 15.10 -2.56
C GLY A 90 -2.90 14.21 -2.65
N GLY A 91 -2.70 13.57 -3.80
CA GLY A 91 -1.50 12.75 -4.03
C GLY A 91 -1.61 11.80 -5.21
N ILE A 92 -0.47 11.19 -5.54
CA ILE A 92 -0.38 10.07 -6.48
C ILE A 92 0.36 8.97 -5.74
N PHE A 93 -0.31 7.85 -5.49
CA PHE A 93 0.16 6.78 -4.63
C PHE A 93 0.34 5.48 -5.45
N HIS A 94 1.58 5.02 -5.55
CA HIS A 94 1.93 3.78 -6.24
C HIS A 94 3.27 3.23 -5.75
N GLU A 95 3.33 1.92 -5.58
CA GLU A 95 4.57 1.17 -5.38
C GLU A 95 4.93 0.46 -6.69
N THR A 96 6.05 0.84 -7.28
CA THR A 96 6.46 0.27 -8.56
C THR A 96 7.37 -0.94 -8.38
N ASN A 97 7.02 -2.07 -9.00
CA ASN A 97 7.94 -3.17 -9.26
C ASN A 97 8.44 -3.13 -10.71
N THR A 98 9.67 -2.68 -10.97
CA THR A 98 10.14 -2.49 -12.37
C THR A 98 10.30 -3.78 -13.17
N PHE A 99 10.11 -4.94 -12.55
CA PHE A 99 10.15 -6.25 -13.21
C PHE A 99 8.76 -6.73 -13.64
N ALA A 100 7.69 -6.03 -13.26
CA ALA A 100 6.31 -6.36 -13.57
C ALA A 100 5.75 -5.58 -14.78
N ALA A 101 4.55 -5.97 -15.23
CA ALA A 101 3.88 -5.34 -16.37
C ALA A 101 3.53 -3.85 -16.08
N PRO A 102 3.70 -2.94 -17.07
CA PRO A 102 3.52 -1.49 -16.86
C PRO A 102 2.13 -1.07 -16.38
N THR A 103 2.10 -0.01 -15.58
CA THR A 103 0.87 0.60 -15.03
C THR A 103 0.40 1.73 -15.94
N GLY A 104 -0.80 1.62 -16.48
CA GLY A 104 -1.47 2.67 -17.25
C GLY A 104 -2.47 3.48 -16.43
N LEU A 105 -3.06 4.50 -17.04
CA LEU A 105 -4.04 5.37 -16.37
C LEU A 105 -5.28 4.61 -15.89
N ALA A 106 -5.70 3.56 -16.61
CA ALA A 106 -6.85 2.74 -16.25
C ALA A 106 -6.63 1.87 -15.00
N ASP A 107 -5.38 1.70 -14.56
CA ASP A 107 -5.04 0.98 -13.34
C ASP A 107 -5.17 1.85 -12.08
N PHE A 108 -5.29 3.18 -12.26
CA PHE A 108 -5.50 4.12 -11.15
C PHE A 108 -6.98 4.29 -10.84
N GLN A 109 -7.32 4.12 -9.57
CA GLN A 109 -8.53 4.71 -8.99
C GLN A 109 -8.26 6.19 -8.75
N ILE A 110 -9.02 7.05 -9.42
CA ILE A 110 -8.86 8.51 -9.32
C ILE A 110 -10.08 9.07 -8.59
N LEU A 111 -9.83 9.73 -7.46
CA LEU A 111 -10.84 10.35 -6.62
C LEU A 111 -10.74 11.87 -6.73
N ARG A 112 -11.89 12.53 -6.80
CA ARG A 112 -11.98 14.00 -6.92
C ARG A 112 -13.04 14.58 -5.98
N GLY A 113 -12.76 15.74 -5.42
CA GLY A 113 -13.74 16.51 -4.64
C GLY A 113 -14.37 15.67 -3.51
N VAL A 114 -15.69 15.50 -3.56
CA VAL A 114 -16.45 14.77 -2.52
C VAL A 114 -16.11 13.27 -2.45
N GLU A 115 -15.59 12.68 -3.53
CA GLU A 115 -15.20 11.27 -3.56
C GLU A 115 -14.06 10.99 -2.58
N ILE A 116 -13.12 11.94 -2.46
CA ILE A 116 -11.99 11.86 -1.52
C ILE A 116 -12.49 11.82 -0.08
N SER A 117 -13.38 12.74 0.30
CA SER A 117 -13.95 12.74 1.65
C SER A 117 -14.79 11.48 1.93
N SER A 118 -15.53 11.00 0.93
CA SER A 118 -16.42 9.84 1.06
C SER A 118 -15.65 8.52 1.18
N SER A 119 -14.56 8.35 0.44
CA SER A 119 -13.71 7.15 0.50
C SER A 119 -12.93 7.05 1.81
N SER A 120 -12.63 8.21 2.41
CA SER A 120 -11.77 8.32 3.58
C SER A 120 -12.52 8.24 4.91
N HIS A 121 -13.83 8.52 4.91
CA HIS A 121 -14.61 8.58 6.15
C HIS A 121 -14.63 7.24 6.90
N GLY A 122 -14.06 7.24 8.11
CA GLY A 122 -13.98 6.05 8.98
C GLY A 122 -13.01 4.96 8.49
N ALA A 123 -12.24 5.21 7.42
CA ALA A 123 -11.18 4.32 6.96
C ALA A 123 -9.86 4.71 7.63
N ARG A 124 -9.12 3.72 8.14
CA ARG A 124 -7.86 3.96 8.86
C ARG A 124 -6.65 4.03 7.92
N THR A 125 -6.74 4.89 6.90
CA THR A 125 -5.72 5.09 5.86
C THR A 125 -5.00 6.43 6.02
N TYR A 126 -3.91 6.64 5.28
CA TYR A 126 -3.18 7.93 5.23
C TYR A 126 -4.12 9.10 4.93
N LEU A 127 -4.89 8.97 3.84
CA LEU A 127 -5.82 10.00 3.38
C LEU A 127 -6.95 10.24 4.41
N GLY A 128 -7.42 9.18 5.07
CA GLY A 128 -8.35 9.27 6.21
C GLY A 128 -7.83 10.17 7.32
N GLY A 129 -6.62 9.89 7.82
CA GLY A 129 -5.99 10.67 8.89
C GLY A 129 -5.73 12.12 8.50
N LEU A 130 -5.27 12.36 7.26
CA LEU A 130 -5.03 13.71 6.74
C LEU A 130 -6.31 14.54 6.71
N ILE A 131 -7.40 14.00 6.16
CA ILE A 131 -8.66 14.75 6.01
C ILE A 131 -9.32 15.00 7.36
N GLU A 132 -9.45 13.97 8.19
CA GLU A 132 -10.17 14.06 9.46
C GLU A 132 -9.44 15.01 10.44
N GLU A 133 -8.12 14.90 10.56
CA GLU A 133 -7.35 15.77 11.46
C GLU A 133 -7.28 17.21 10.93
N THR A 134 -7.15 17.43 9.61
CA THR A 134 -7.15 18.78 9.03
C THR A 134 -8.45 19.52 9.36
N GLY A 135 -9.59 18.85 9.23
CA GLY A 135 -10.89 19.41 9.62
C GLY A 135 -10.99 19.66 11.13
N ALA A 136 -10.50 18.74 11.96
CA ALA A 136 -10.49 18.89 13.42
C ALA A 136 -9.63 20.07 13.91
N LEU A 137 -8.55 20.38 13.20
CA LEU A 137 -7.66 21.52 13.47
C LEU A 137 -8.24 22.87 13.02
N GLY A 138 -9.40 22.88 12.35
CA GLY A 138 -10.08 24.10 11.91
C GLY A 138 -9.54 24.70 10.61
N PHE A 139 -8.82 23.91 9.81
CA PHE A 139 -8.44 24.30 8.45
C PHE A 139 -9.59 24.16 7.46
N ASP A 140 -9.55 24.96 6.40
CA ASP A 140 -10.37 24.75 5.21
C ASP A 140 -9.71 23.69 4.32
N ALA A 141 -10.14 22.43 4.48
CA ALA A 141 -9.61 21.29 3.73
C ALA A 141 -10.09 21.33 2.28
N VAL A 142 -9.18 21.58 1.35
CA VAL A 142 -9.43 21.64 -0.09
C VAL A 142 -9.04 20.31 -0.73
N PRO A 143 -9.98 19.40 -1.04
CA PRO A 143 -9.66 18.16 -1.74
C PRO A 143 -9.19 18.47 -3.16
N LEU A 144 -8.00 17.98 -3.50
CA LEU A 144 -7.42 18.06 -4.84
C LEU A 144 -7.71 16.75 -5.60
N LEU A 145 -6.72 16.24 -6.34
CA LEU A 145 -6.75 14.91 -6.93
C LEU A 145 -6.06 13.92 -5.98
N TYR A 146 -6.66 12.76 -5.79
CA TYR A 146 -5.98 11.61 -5.24
C TYR A 146 -6.08 10.45 -6.22
N ALA A 147 -4.94 9.93 -6.65
CA ALA A 147 -4.88 8.79 -7.56
C ALA A 147 -4.06 7.66 -6.93
N GLU A 148 -4.64 6.48 -6.85
CA GLU A 148 -4.00 5.29 -6.29
C GLU A 148 -4.15 4.11 -7.23
N ALA A 149 -3.05 3.39 -7.46
CA ALA A 149 -3.08 2.13 -8.18
C ALA A 149 -2.50 1.03 -7.30
N THR A 150 -3.07 -0.19 -7.40
CA THR A 150 -2.46 -1.38 -6.81
C THR A 150 -1.02 -1.50 -7.31
N PRO A 151 -0.05 -1.83 -6.43
CA PRO A 151 1.34 -2.04 -6.83
C PRO A 151 1.45 -2.86 -8.11
N SER A 152 2.33 -2.42 -9.01
CA SER A 152 2.47 -2.97 -10.36
C SER A 152 3.74 -2.43 -11.05
N GLY A 153 3.88 -2.63 -12.36
CA GLY A 153 5.08 -2.22 -13.11
C GLY A 153 5.32 -0.72 -13.18
N THR A 154 6.34 -0.34 -13.95
CA THR A 154 6.66 1.07 -14.20
C THR A 154 5.44 1.82 -14.74
N ILE A 155 5.17 3.00 -14.17
CA ILE A 155 4.05 3.83 -14.57
C ILE A 155 4.36 4.42 -15.96
N ARG A 156 3.40 4.28 -16.88
CA ARG A 156 3.49 4.90 -18.19
C ARG A 156 3.58 6.42 -18.07
N ARG A 157 4.51 7.04 -18.80
CA ARG A 157 4.77 8.48 -18.68
C ARG A 157 3.52 9.31 -18.91
N GLU A 158 2.71 8.98 -19.92
CA GLU A 158 1.48 9.72 -20.23
C GLU A 158 0.44 9.65 -19.11
N ALA A 159 0.35 8.51 -18.42
CA ALA A 159 -0.58 8.34 -17.30
C ALA A 159 -0.16 9.23 -16.12
N TYR A 160 1.13 9.19 -15.76
CA TYR A 160 1.67 10.03 -14.70
C TYR A 160 1.55 11.52 -15.02
N VAL A 161 1.95 11.94 -16.23
CA VAL A 161 1.89 13.36 -16.62
C VAL A 161 0.45 13.87 -16.55
N ALA A 162 -0.54 13.10 -17.02
CA ALA A 162 -1.95 13.49 -16.91
C ALA A 162 -2.37 13.74 -15.45
N LEU A 163 -2.03 12.82 -14.53
CA LEU A 163 -2.35 12.93 -13.11
C LEU A 163 -1.61 14.09 -12.43
N ARG A 164 -0.32 14.25 -12.73
CA ARG A 164 0.55 15.31 -12.18
C ARG A 164 0.04 16.69 -12.59
N GLU A 165 -0.20 16.90 -13.89
CA GLU A 165 -0.68 18.20 -14.38
C GLU A 165 -2.06 18.55 -13.82
N GLU A 166 -2.94 17.55 -13.64
CA GLU A 166 -4.24 17.78 -13.00
C GLU A 166 -4.07 18.22 -11.53
N LEU A 167 -3.29 17.48 -10.73
CA LEU A 167 -3.05 17.82 -9.32
C LEU A 167 -2.38 19.19 -9.17
N VAL A 168 -1.31 19.45 -9.92
CA VAL A 168 -0.57 20.72 -9.88
C VAL A 168 -1.44 21.88 -10.35
N GLY A 169 -2.26 21.66 -11.38
CA GLY A 169 -3.23 22.64 -11.88
C GLY A 169 -4.29 23.01 -10.84
N GLN A 170 -4.86 22.01 -10.15
CA GLN A 170 -5.83 22.22 -9.08
C GLN A 170 -5.20 22.97 -7.88
N ALA A 171 -3.99 22.57 -7.47
CA ALA A 171 -3.28 23.24 -6.37
C ALA A 171 -3.05 24.72 -6.69
N ALA A 172 -2.61 25.04 -7.91
CA ALA A 172 -2.35 26.41 -8.35
C ALA A 172 -3.61 27.28 -8.46
N ALA A 173 -4.77 26.67 -8.72
CA ALA A 173 -6.04 27.39 -8.87
C ALA A 173 -6.78 27.61 -7.54
N SER A 174 -6.32 27.00 -6.43
CA SER A 174 -7.09 26.88 -5.20
C SER A 174 -6.77 27.89 -4.10
N ASP A 175 -5.84 28.84 -4.34
CA ASP A 175 -5.36 29.84 -3.37
C ASP A 175 -5.04 29.18 -2.01
N LEU A 176 -4.04 28.32 -2.01
CA LEU A 176 -3.70 27.47 -0.86
C LEU A 176 -2.66 28.14 0.03
N ASP A 177 -2.84 28.01 1.33
CA ASP A 177 -1.85 28.38 2.34
C ASP A 177 -0.85 27.26 2.58
N ALA A 178 -1.24 26.01 2.34
CA ALA A 178 -0.44 24.82 2.64
C ALA A 178 -0.89 23.59 1.84
N LEU A 179 -0.04 22.55 1.79
CA LEU A 179 -0.32 21.27 1.13
C LEU A 179 -0.02 20.08 2.04
N LEU A 180 -0.94 19.12 2.02
CA LEU A 180 -0.77 17.77 2.55
C LEU A 180 -0.81 16.76 1.39
N LEU A 181 0.26 15.98 1.26
CA LEU A 181 0.37 14.96 0.23
C LEU A 181 0.35 13.55 0.82
N SER A 182 -0.47 12.67 0.22
CA SER A 182 -0.38 11.23 0.43
C SER A 182 0.34 10.60 -0.76
N ILE A 183 1.62 10.28 -0.56
CA ILE A 183 2.51 9.69 -1.58
C ILE A 183 3.17 8.43 -1.01
N HIS A 184 3.61 7.51 -1.88
CA HIS A 184 4.17 6.23 -1.42
C HIS A 184 5.65 6.34 -1.05
N GLY A 185 6.46 6.95 -1.93
CA GLY A 185 7.93 6.98 -1.81
C GLY A 185 8.64 6.00 -2.74
N ALA A 186 7.93 5.14 -3.48
CA ALA A 186 8.49 4.11 -4.34
C ALA A 186 7.88 4.11 -5.75
N GLY A 187 7.29 5.23 -6.19
CA GLY A 187 6.77 5.38 -7.53
C GLY A 187 7.89 5.61 -8.55
N VAL A 188 7.90 4.82 -9.62
CA VAL A 188 8.81 4.96 -10.76
C VAL A 188 8.00 5.11 -12.04
N VAL A 189 8.33 6.12 -12.81
CA VAL A 189 7.67 6.43 -14.09
C VAL A 189 8.68 6.22 -15.21
N GLU A 190 8.21 5.92 -16.42
CA GLU A 190 9.06 5.90 -17.61
C GLU A 190 9.90 7.20 -17.73
N ASP A 191 11.22 7.03 -17.71
CA ASP A 191 12.23 8.09 -17.73
C ASP A 191 12.22 9.04 -16.51
N ILE A 192 11.62 8.66 -15.38
CA ILE A 192 11.64 9.43 -14.12
C ILE A 192 11.83 8.45 -12.94
N ASP A 193 12.98 8.54 -12.29
CA ASP A 193 13.41 7.58 -11.25
C ASP A 193 12.65 7.69 -9.92
N SER A 194 12.08 8.86 -9.62
CA SER A 194 11.22 9.08 -8.45
C SER A 194 10.04 9.96 -8.83
N LEU A 195 8.85 9.38 -8.77
CA LEU A 195 7.57 10.07 -8.92
C LEU A 195 7.43 11.19 -7.90
N GLU A 196 7.86 10.94 -6.67
CA GLU A 196 7.67 11.83 -5.53
C GLU A 196 8.53 13.09 -5.67
N GLU A 197 9.80 12.93 -6.04
CA GLU A 197 10.67 14.07 -6.29
C GLU A 197 10.19 14.91 -7.49
N ASP A 198 9.75 14.28 -8.57
CA ASP A 198 9.24 15.01 -9.75
C ASP A 198 7.94 15.76 -9.43
N LEU A 199 7.02 15.10 -8.71
CA LEU A 199 5.75 15.71 -8.30
C LEU A 199 5.97 16.91 -7.38
N CYS A 200 6.78 16.74 -6.33
CA CYS A 200 7.06 17.83 -5.40
C CYS A 200 7.84 18.97 -6.06
N ALA A 201 8.74 18.68 -7.01
CA ALA A 201 9.43 19.70 -7.79
C ALA A 201 8.46 20.48 -8.70
N ALA A 202 7.51 19.81 -9.35
CA ALA A 202 6.48 20.46 -10.16
C ALA A 202 5.56 21.37 -9.32
N LEU A 203 5.17 20.91 -8.12
CA LEU A 203 4.42 21.72 -7.16
C LEU A 203 5.22 22.96 -6.73
N ARG A 204 6.50 22.80 -6.36
CA ARG A 204 7.39 23.93 -6.00
C ARG A 204 7.54 24.92 -7.14
N GLN A 205 7.75 24.45 -8.37
CA GLN A 205 7.86 25.31 -9.54
C GLN A 205 6.58 26.14 -9.75
N ARG A 206 5.42 25.57 -9.47
CA ARG A 206 4.13 26.21 -9.72
C ARG A 206 3.67 27.13 -8.58
N LEU A 207 3.92 26.74 -7.34
CA LEU A 207 3.41 27.38 -6.12
C LEU A 207 4.44 28.29 -5.43
N GLY A 208 5.73 28.10 -5.74
CA GLY A 208 6.84 28.75 -5.06
C GLY A 208 7.21 28.08 -3.73
N ASP A 209 8.23 28.65 -3.08
CA ASP A 209 8.85 28.07 -1.87
C ASP A 209 8.14 28.43 -0.57
N LYS A 210 7.12 29.31 -0.63
CA LYS A 210 6.42 29.81 0.58
C LYS A 210 5.34 28.88 1.09
N ILE A 211 4.71 28.08 0.21
CA ILE A 211 3.62 27.18 0.60
C ILE A 211 4.25 25.92 1.21
N PRO A 212 4.07 25.63 2.50
CA PRO A 212 4.60 24.41 3.09
C PRO A 212 3.97 23.17 2.45
N ILE A 213 4.81 22.15 2.24
CA ILE A 213 4.36 20.83 1.76
C ILE A 213 4.76 19.82 2.82
N VAL A 214 3.77 19.15 3.41
CA VAL A 214 4.00 18.02 4.32
C VAL A 214 3.44 16.77 3.66
N ALA A 215 4.18 15.67 3.72
CA ALA A 215 3.77 14.43 3.07
C ALA A 215 3.85 13.22 3.99
N THR A 216 2.87 12.33 3.89
CA THR A 216 2.99 10.97 4.43
C THR A 216 3.71 10.08 3.44
N LEU A 217 4.41 9.06 3.94
CA LEU A 217 5.14 8.08 3.14
C LEU A 217 4.90 6.65 3.63
N ASP A 218 5.07 5.71 2.73
CA ASP A 218 5.25 4.31 3.08
C ASP A 218 6.71 4.03 3.45
N LEU A 219 6.98 3.19 4.45
CA LEU A 219 8.35 2.85 4.87
C LEU A 219 9.13 2.10 3.78
N HIS A 220 8.47 1.55 2.76
CA HIS A 220 9.12 0.96 1.60
C HIS A 220 9.62 2.03 0.59
N GLY A 221 9.46 3.32 0.86
CA GLY A 221 9.95 4.38 -0.03
C GLY A 221 11.47 4.33 -0.30
N ASN A 222 11.85 4.49 -1.58
CA ASN A 222 13.22 4.64 -2.07
C ASN A 222 13.57 6.13 -2.20
N ILE A 223 13.75 6.79 -1.06
CA ILE A 223 13.87 8.26 -0.99
C ILE A 223 15.31 8.76 -0.85
N ARG A 224 15.50 10.05 -1.18
CA ARG A 224 16.78 10.78 -1.07
C ARG A 224 16.57 12.13 -0.43
N GLN A 225 17.67 12.75 0.03
CA GLN A 225 17.69 14.11 0.59
C GLN A 225 16.94 15.13 -0.28
N ARG A 226 16.99 14.98 -1.62
CA ARG A 226 16.24 15.84 -2.54
C ARG A 226 14.74 15.91 -2.25
N LEU A 227 14.09 14.81 -1.86
CA LEU A 227 12.69 14.85 -1.46
C LEU A 227 12.50 15.63 -0.15
N GLY A 228 13.41 15.45 0.81
CA GLY A 228 13.44 16.21 2.07
C GLY A 228 13.71 17.71 1.88
N ASP A 229 14.40 18.10 0.80
CA ASP A 229 14.61 19.51 0.45
C ASP A 229 13.38 20.12 -0.26
N LEU A 230 12.56 19.29 -0.91
CA LEU A 230 11.33 19.72 -1.59
C LEU A 230 10.14 19.82 -0.62
N CYS A 231 10.13 19.05 0.47
CA CYS A 231 9.06 19.04 1.46
C CYS A 231 9.49 19.75 2.76
N SER A 232 8.55 20.41 3.42
CA SER A 232 8.76 21.02 4.74
C SER A 232 8.93 19.95 5.83
N ALA A 233 8.18 18.85 5.73
CA ALA A 233 8.33 17.69 6.60
C ALA A 233 7.82 16.42 5.91
N LEU A 234 8.40 15.27 6.29
CA LEU A 234 8.02 13.95 5.79
C LEU A 234 7.66 13.02 6.96
N PHE A 235 6.58 12.29 6.81
CA PHE A 235 6.01 11.42 7.84
C PHE A 235 5.82 10.01 7.28
N PRO A 236 6.86 9.14 7.34
CA PRO A 236 6.72 7.72 7.00
C PRO A 236 6.00 6.92 8.09
N VAL A 237 5.21 5.90 7.70
CA VAL A 237 4.71 4.88 8.67
C VAL A 237 5.84 4.23 9.45
N ARG A 238 5.50 3.80 10.66
CA ARG A 238 6.41 3.17 11.61
C ARG A 238 6.37 1.64 11.49
N LEU A 239 5.23 1.06 11.14
CA LEU A 239 4.99 -0.38 11.27
C LEU A 239 4.89 -1.09 9.93
N ASN A 240 5.40 -2.32 9.87
CA ASN A 240 5.10 -3.30 8.82
C ASN A 240 4.61 -4.59 9.51
N PRO A 241 3.34 -5.00 9.36
CA PRO A 241 2.29 -4.40 8.52
C PRO A 241 1.89 -2.96 8.88
N HIS A 242 1.45 -2.19 7.88
CA HIS A 242 1.11 -0.77 8.01
C HIS A 242 -0.23 -0.56 8.74
N ILE A 243 -0.26 -0.80 10.06
CA ILE A 243 -1.45 -0.63 10.91
C ILE A 243 -1.59 0.80 11.47
N ASP A 244 -0.64 1.69 11.16
CA ASP A 244 -0.51 3.06 11.67
C ASP A 244 -0.64 4.15 10.58
N GLN A 245 -1.25 3.84 9.43
CA GLN A 245 -1.41 4.78 8.31
C GLN A 245 -2.23 6.02 8.71
N TYR A 246 -3.34 5.82 9.43
CA TYR A 246 -4.18 6.90 9.91
C TYR A 246 -3.44 7.82 10.88
N GLU A 247 -2.77 7.24 11.87
CA GLU A 247 -1.95 7.96 12.85
C GLU A 247 -0.88 8.80 12.14
N ARG A 248 -0.29 8.26 11.07
CA ARG A 248 0.69 8.98 10.28
C ARG A 248 0.10 10.21 9.57
N GLY A 249 -1.12 10.11 9.06
CA GLY A 249 -1.86 11.26 8.52
C GLY A 249 -2.17 12.32 9.59
N VAL A 250 -2.57 11.90 10.78
CA VAL A 250 -2.80 12.79 11.93
C VAL A 250 -1.54 13.57 12.31
N GLU A 251 -0.40 12.87 12.45
CA GLU A 251 0.88 13.49 12.78
C GLU A 251 1.32 14.51 11.72
N ALA A 252 1.15 14.17 10.43
CA ALA A 252 1.46 15.06 9.32
C ALA A 252 0.60 16.35 9.35
N ALA A 253 -0.72 16.23 9.55
CA ALA A 253 -1.62 17.38 9.64
C ALA A 253 -1.29 18.29 10.85
N ARG A 254 -0.91 17.69 11.99
CA ARG A 254 -0.47 18.45 13.18
C ARG A 254 0.85 19.17 12.97
N CYS A 255 1.81 18.55 12.31
CA CYS A 255 3.05 19.23 11.95
C CYS A 255 2.80 20.43 11.02
N LEU A 256 1.91 20.27 10.04
CA LEU A 256 1.48 21.39 9.19
C LEU A 256 0.84 22.51 10.01
N CYS A 257 0.04 22.17 11.02
CA CYS A 257 -0.56 23.13 11.94
C CYS A 257 0.49 23.97 12.67
N GLU A 258 1.57 23.35 13.15
CA GLU A 258 2.69 24.08 13.75
C GLU A 258 3.38 25.01 12.74
N ILE A 259 3.57 24.56 11.50
CA ILE A 259 4.19 25.38 10.46
C ILE A 259 3.31 26.62 10.17
N VAL A 260 2.00 26.43 10.00
CA VAL A 260 1.09 27.51 9.59
C VAL A 260 0.82 28.49 10.72
N PHE A 261 0.49 28.02 11.93
CA PHE A 261 0.06 28.89 13.02
C PHE A 261 1.18 29.30 13.97
N SER A 262 2.10 28.38 14.30
CA SER A 262 3.23 28.66 15.19
C SER A 262 4.45 29.20 14.43
N ARG A 263 4.41 29.20 13.08
CA ARG A 263 5.52 29.58 12.21
C ARG A 263 6.79 28.78 12.49
N THR A 264 6.61 27.51 12.89
CA THR A 264 7.72 26.59 13.09
C THR A 264 8.34 26.26 11.74
N ASP A 265 9.66 26.42 11.63
CA ASP A 265 10.42 25.99 10.46
C ASP A 265 11.03 24.62 10.76
N PHE A 266 10.75 23.63 9.92
CA PHE A 266 11.29 22.29 10.02
C PHE A 266 12.32 22.03 8.91
N GLU A 267 13.22 21.11 9.18
CA GLU A 267 14.08 20.51 8.18
C GLU A 267 13.98 18.99 8.22
N THR A 268 14.13 18.38 7.05
CA THR A 268 14.12 16.92 6.91
C THR A 268 15.51 16.45 6.47
N ALA A 269 16.17 15.65 7.29
CA ALA A 269 17.38 14.94 6.92
C ALA A 269 17.03 13.51 6.47
N ILE A 270 17.56 13.11 5.32
CA ILE A 270 17.45 11.75 4.79
C ILE A 270 18.85 11.18 4.61
N GLU A 271 19.16 10.13 5.36
CA GLU A 271 20.43 9.42 5.29
C GLU A 271 20.23 8.07 4.60
N GLN A 272 20.85 7.87 3.44
CA GLN A 272 20.71 6.62 2.69
C GLN A 272 21.67 5.57 3.22
N VAL A 273 21.20 4.32 3.32
CA VAL A 273 22.01 3.18 3.74
C VAL A 273 22.09 2.21 2.56
N PRO A 274 23.28 1.77 2.13
CA PRO A 274 23.46 0.93 0.93
C PRO A 274 23.06 -0.53 1.19
N MET A 275 21.80 -0.73 1.54
CA MET A 275 21.17 -2.01 1.90
C MET A 275 19.92 -2.24 1.07
N LEU A 276 19.76 -3.48 0.61
CA LEU A 276 18.54 -4.03 0.04
C LEU A 276 18.13 -5.28 0.82
N PHE A 277 16.88 -5.34 1.22
CA PHE A 277 16.31 -6.53 1.82
C PHE A 277 14.83 -6.61 1.45
N PRO A 278 14.25 -7.82 1.41
CA PRO A 278 12.83 -7.98 1.13
C PRO A 278 11.98 -7.33 2.24
N PRO A 279 10.69 -7.06 1.99
CA PRO A 279 9.78 -6.63 3.05
C PRO A 279 9.83 -7.58 4.26
N VAL A 280 10.13 -7.02 5.43
CA VAL A 280 10.22 -7.72 6.71
C VAL A 280 9.33 -7.04 7.75
N PRO A 281 8.79 -7.79 8.73
CA PRO A 281 7.93 -7.19 9.73
C PRO A 281 8.76 -6.36 10.72
N THR A 282 8.20 -5.25 11.18
CA THR A 282 8.86 -4.41 12.20
C THR A 282 8.90 -5.06 13.58
N SER A 283 8.20 -6.18 13.76
CA SER A 283 8.31 -7.07 14.92
C SER A 283 9.59 -7.90 14.96
N LEU A 284 10.41 -7.89 13.90
CA LEU A 284 11.75 -8.49 13.96
C LEU A 284 12.59 -7.78 15.05
N PRO A 285 13.37 -8.53 15.87
CA PRO A 285 14.15 -7.94 16.97
C PRO A 285 15.01 -6.74 16.57
N ALA A 286 15.66 -6.80 15.40
CA ALA A 286 16.48 -5.71 14.87
C ALA A 286 15.67 -4.40 14.70
N PHE A 287 14.43 -4.50 14.20
CA PHE A 287 13.56 -3.34 13.99
C PHE A 287 12.89 -2.88 15.29
N VAL A 288 12.59 -3.77 16.24
CA VAL A 288 12.14 -3.39 17.58
C VAL A 288 13.19 -2.52 18.29
N GLU A 289 14.46 -2.88 18.20
CA GLU A 289 15.56 -2.09 18.78
C GLU A 289 15.75 -0.73 18.06
N LEU A 290 15.69 -0.72 16.72
CA LEU A 290 15.81 0.50 15.93
C LEU A 290 14.65 1.46 16.19
N ASP A 291 13.45 0.91 16.34
CA ASP A 291 12.24 1.65 16.67
C ASP A 291 12.30 2.24 18.10
N GLY A 292 12.87 1.50 19.05
CA GLY A 292 13.20 2.00 20.38
C GLY A 292 14.19 3.19 20.32
N LEU A 293 15.22 3.11 19.47
CA LEU A 293 16.15 4.22 19.24
C LEU A 293 15.45 5.43 18.61
N CYS A 294 14.59 5.22 17.62
CA CYS A 294 13.80 6.29 17.01
C CYS A 294 12.88 6.97 18.04
N THR A 295 12.17 6.18 18.85
CA THR A 295 11.29 6.68 19.92
C THR A 295 12.07 7.49 20.95
N GLU A 296 13.29 7.07 21.32
CA GLU A 296 14.14 7.84 22.23
C GLU A 296 14.58 9.17 21.65
N ILE A 297 14.90 9.21 20.35
CA ILE A 297 15.23 10.45 19.64
C ILE A 297 14.03 11.40 19.57
N GLU A 298 12.82 10.87 19.34
CA GLU A 298 11.57 11.66 19.29
C GLU A 298 11.14 12.26 20.64
N LYS A 299 11.79 11.90 21.76
CA LYS A 299 11.58 12.59 23.04
C LYS A 299 12.26 13.96 23.11
N GLN A 300 13.18 14.25 22.19
CA GLN A 300 13.86 15.53 22.11
C GLN A 300 12.88 16.62 21.65
N GLU A 301 12.95 17.80 22.24
CA GLU A 301 11.97 18.88 22.03
C GLU A 301 11.90 19.35 20.57
N ASP A 302 13.03 19.30 19.86
CA ASP A 302 13.12 19.80 18.49
C ASP A 302 12.81 18.73 17.43
N VAL A 303 12.60 17.46 17.80
CA VAL A 303 12.39 16.37 16.83
C VAL A 303 10.91 16.06 16.67
N ALA A 304 10.40 16.20 15.45
CA ALA A 304 9.00 15.87 15.11
C ALA A 304 8.82 14.44 14.60
N CYS A 305 9.85 13.86 13.97
CA CYS A 305 9.79 12.51 13.42
C CYS A 305 11.18 11.90 13.29
N ALA A 306 11.34 10.63 13.64
CA ALA A 306 12.51 9.82 13.31
C ALA A 306 12.08 8.42 12.89
N ARG A 307 12.40 7.99 11.66
CA ARG A 307 11.93 6.71 11.10
C ARG A 307 13.01 6.01 10.28
N VAL A 308 13.01 4.68 10.32
CA VAL A 308 13.74 3.83 9.38
C VAL A 308 12.84 3.50 8.20
N MET A 309 13.31 3.81 7.00
CA MET A 309 12.73 3.38 5.74
C MET A 309 13.40 2.07 5.33
N HIS A 310 12.62 1.03 5.09
CA HIS A 310 13.13 -0.25 4.60
C HIS A 310 13.65 -0.14 3.16
N GLY A 311 13.09 0.79 2.38
CA GLY A 311 13.26 0.83 0.93
C GLY A 311 12.50 -0.31 0.25
N PHE A 312 12.32 -0.19 -1.06
CA PHE A 312 11.60 -1.19 -1.85
C PHE A 312 12.58 -1.85 -2.81
N PRO A 313 12.91 -3.14 -2.63
CA PRO A 313 14.01 -3.77 -3.37
C PRO A 313 13.63 -4.18 -4.79
N TYR A 314 12.34 -4.18 -5.15
CA TYR A 314 11.84 -4.69 -6.42
C TYR A 314 11.85 -3.65 -7.55
N VAL A 315 12.78 -2.70 -7.50
CA VAL A 315 13.02 -1.70 -8.55
C VAL A 315 14.46 -1.78 -9.08
N ASP A 316 14.65 -1.30 -10.31
CA ASP A 316 15.95 -1.06 -10.93
C ASP A 316 16.12 0.44 -11.22
N VAL A 317 16.41 1.21 -10.16
CA VAL A 317 16.67 2.66 -10.22
C VAL A 317 17.95 3.00 -9.45
N PRO A 318 18.68 4.06 -9.83
CA PRO A 318 19.94 4.43 -9.15
C PRO A 318 19.80 4.78 -7.67
N CYS A 319 18.64 5.31 -7.25
CA CYS A 319 18.41 5.82 -5.90
C CYS A 319 17.90 4.77 -4.89
N ILE A 320 17.73 3.52 -5.31
CA ILE A 320 17.18 2.42 -4.49
C ILE A 320 18.00 2.16 -3.21
N GLY A 321 17.33 1.86 -2.10
CA GLY A 321 17.97 1.41 -0.86
C GLY A 321 17.20 1.83 0.38
N ALA A 322 17.56 1.22 1.52
CA ALA A 322 17.08 1.66 2.83
C ALA A 322 17.53 3.10 3.12
N SER A 323 16.78 3.80 3.97
CA SER A 323 17.16 5.14 4.43
C SER A 323 16.63 5.45 5.81
N VAL A 324 17.04 6.58 6.38
CA VAL A 324 16.51 7.10 7.64
C VAL A 324 15.99 8.50 7.39
N VAL A 325 14.80 8.80 7.90
CA VAL A 325 14.19 10.13 7.89
C VAL A 325 14.25 10.70 9.32
N VAL A 326 14.75 11.92 9.46
CA VAL A 326 14.58 12.72 10.68
C VAL A 326 14.03 14.09 10.31
N VAL A 327 12.90 14.46 10.91
CA VAL A 327 12.31 15.79 10.84
C VAL A 327 12.58 16.48 12.17
N ALA A 328 13.26 17.64 12.13
CA ALA A 328 13.53 18.45 13.32
C ALA A 328 13.33 19.94 13.02
N ARG A 329 13.16 20.75 14.07
CA ARG A 329 13.07 22.20 13.94
C ARG A 329 14.38 22.76 13.41
N ARG A 330 14.29 23.62 12.38
CA ARG A 330 15.46 24.27 11.80
C ARG A 330 16.12 25.17 12.85
N ASN A 331 17.45 25.06 12.98
CA ASN A 331 18.24 25.75 14.00
C ASN A 331 17.88 25.39 15.45
N GLY A 332 17.22 24.25 15.67
CA GLY A 332 17.06 23.67 17.00
C GLY A 332 18.39 23.24 17.61
N THR A 333 18.32 22.76 18.85
CA THR A 333 19.49 22.19 19.56
C THR A 333 19.93 20.85 18.99
N ASP A 334 19.04 20.16 18.28
CA ASP A 334 19.26 18.85 17.69
C ASP A 334 19.46 18.89 16.17
N ASP A 335 20.64 18.47 15.71
CA ASP A 335 20.98 18.34 14.29
C ASP A 335 20.32 17.07 13.69
N ALA A 336 19.34 17.29 12.81
CA ALA A 336 18.62 16.22 12.11
C ALA A 336 19.56 15.26 11.36
N ARG A 337 20.63 15.77 10.73
CA ARG A 337 21.59 14.93 9.97
C ARG A 337 22.41 14.05 10.90
N ARG A 338 22.84 14.59 12.03
CA ARG A 338 23.56 13.82 13.06
C ARG A 338 22.68 12.70 13.61
N LEU A 339 21.41 12.98 13.89
CA LEU A 339 20.44 11.99 14.37
C LEU A 339 20.16 10.91 13.32
N ALA A 340 19.95 11.31 12.06
CA ALA A 340 19.73 10.37 10.95
C ALA A 340 20.91 9.40 10.78
N ARG A 341 22.14 9.92 10.83
CA ARG A 341 23.38 9.11 10.77
C ARG A 341 23.52 8.13 11.92
N ARG A 342 23.10 8.52 13.13
CA ARG A 342 23.11 7.64 14.31
C ARG A 342 22.21 6.43 14.10
N ILE A 343 20.98 6.65 13.62
CA ILE A 343 20.04 5.55 13.33
C ILE A 343 20.55 4.72 12.15
N ALA A 344 21.05 5.36 11.08
CA ALA A 344 21.56 4.67 9.90
C ALA A 344 22.76 3.76 10.23
N ALA A 345 23.67 4.21 11.09
CA ALA A 345 24.76 3.38 11.60
C ALA A 345 24.25 2.17 12.39
N ALA A 346 23.22 2.37 13.23
CA ALA A 346 22.61 1.30 14.00
C ALA A 346 21.88 0.28 13.11
N LEU A 347 21.23 0.74 12.02
CA LEU A 347 20.61 -0.11 11.01
C LEU A 347 21.68 -0.94 10.29
N TRP A 348 22.75 -0.29 9.83
CA TRP A 348 23.85 -0.95 9.15
C TRP A 348 24.50 -2.07 9.99
N GLU A 349 24.72 -1.83 11.29
CA GLU A 349 25.26 -2.84 12.21
C GLU A 349 24.36 -4.07 12.38
N ARG A 350 23.04 -3.91 12.18
CA ARG A 350 22.04 -4.97 12.35
C ARG A 350 21.72 -5.72 11.07
N ARG A 351 22.30 -5.35 9.92
CA ARG A 351 21.97 -5.90 8.59
C ARG A 351 21.91 -7.43 8.55
N ASP A 352 22.85 -8.13 9.19
CA ASP A 352 22.90 -9.61 9.19
C ASP A 352 21.78 -10.30 9.98
N GLN A 353 21.00 -9.53 10.74
CA GLN A 353 19.81 -9.98 11.48
C GLN A 353 18.53 -9.86 10.64
N ILE A 354 18.56 -9.10 9.53
CA ILE A 354 17.42 -8.87 8.66
C ILE A 354 17.30 -10.05 7.69
N LYS A 355 16.52 -11.05 8.08
CA LYS A 355 16.36 -12.31 7.33
C LYS A 355 14.90 -12.74 7.29
N VAL A 356 14.49 -13.29 6.16
CA VAL A 356 13.23 -14.03 6.02
C VAL A 356 13.58 -15.50 5.88
N GLN A 357 13.03 -16.33 6.74
CA GLN A 357 13.12 -17.78 6.58
C GLN A 357 12.04 -18.24 5.61
N SER A 358 12.43 -19.03 4.61
CA SER A 358 11.50 -19.60 3.64
C SER A 358 11.87 -21.04 3.30
N LEU A 359 10.87 -21.78 2.83
CA LEU A 359 11.01 -23.14 2.31
C LEU A 359 10.58 -23.21 0.84
N PRO A 360 11.03 -24.22 0.07
CA PRO A 360 10.35 -24.57 -1.18
C PRO A 360 8.90 -24.99 -0.90
N PRO A 361 7.98 -24.87 -1.86
CA PRO A 361 6.56 -25.17 -1.66
C PRO A 361 6.30 -26.54 -1.04
N GLU A 362 6.99 -27.57 -1.51
CA GLU A 362 6.84 -28.95 -1.02
C GLU A 362 7.25 -29.06 0.45
N GLY A 363 8.33 -28.40 0.85
CA GLY A 363 8.81 -28.37 2.23
C GLY A 363 7.81 -27.66 3.15
N ALA A 364 7.27 -26.52 2.72
CA ALA A 364 6.26 -25.79 3.49
C ALA A 364 4.98 -26.61 3.70
N ILE A 365 4.53 -27.34 2.67
CA ILE A 365 3.36 -28.22 2.75
C ILE A 365 3.62 -29.40 3.69
N GLN A 366 4.77 -30.05 3.58
CA GLN A 366 5.16 -31.14 4.47
C GLN A 366 5.17 -30.70 5.94
N GLU A 367 5.69 -29.51 6.21
CA GLU A 367 5.71 -28.94 7.56
C GLU A 367 4.30 -28.64 8.07
N ALA A 368 3.44 -28.09 7.21
CA ALA A 368 2.06 -27.78 7.57
C ALA A 368 1.22 -29.03 7.89
N MET A 369 1.47 -30.15 7.21
CA MET A 369 0.74 -31.41 7.43
C MET A 369 1.09 -32.11 8.76
N GLN A 370 2.17 -31.71 9.45
CA GLN A 370 2.61 -32.35 10.70
C GLN A 370 1.88 -31.86 11.96
N ASP A 371 1.36 -30.62 11.94
CA ASP A 371 0.86 -29.96 13.17
C ASP A 371 -0.56 -30.41 13.56
N GLY A 372 -1.38 -30.81 12.58
CA GLY A 372 -2.78 -31.21 12.80
C GLY A 372 -3.74 -30.06 13.16
N ARG A 373 -3.22 -28.84 13.36
CA ARG A 373 -3.97 -27.57 13.49
C ARG A 373 -3.92 -26.78 12.18
N THR A 374 -4.74 -25.73 12.05
CA THR A 374 -4.72 -24.86 10.87
C THR A 374 -3.40 -24.08 10.77
N ILE A 375 -2.66 -24.33 9.69
CA ILE A 375 -1.43 -23.66 9.32
C ILE A 375 -1.69 -22.73 8.14
N VAL A 376 -1.12 -21.53 8.20
CA VAL A 376 -1.13 -20.60 7.08
C VAL A 376 0.17 -20.74 6.30
N ILE A 377 0.09 -20.97 5.00
CA ILE A 377 1.25 -20.96 4.11
C ILE A 377 1.19 -19.71 3.23
N ASN A 378 2.21 -18.85 3.29
CA ASN A 378 2.26 -17.68 2.42
C ASN A 378 3.32 -17.85 1.32
N GLU A 379 2.89 -17.66 0.07
CA GLU A 379 3.77 -17.50 -1.09
C GLU A 379 4.27 -16.06 -1.13
N PHE A 380 5.58 -15.90 -0.90
CA PHE A 380 6.23 -14.61 -0.75
C PHE A 380 6.51 -13.93 -2.10
N SER A 381 6.89 -14.74 -3.09
CA SER A 381 7.48 -14.29 -4.36
C SER A 381 6.49 -13.81 -5.42
N ASP A 382 5.19 -14.04 -5.20
CA ASP A 382 4.10 -13.50 -6.01
C ASP A 382 3.13 -12.68 -5.15
N ASN A 383 3.68 -11.70 -4.43
CA ASN A 383 2.89 -10.76 -3.64
C ASN A 383 2.39 -9.59 -4.51
N THR A 384 1.07 -9.51 -4.72
CA THR A 384 0.45 -8.37 -5.43
C THR A 384 0.61 -7.03 -4.71
N GLY A 385 0.83 -7.06 -3.39
CA GLY A 385 1.18 -5.88 -2.62
C GLY A 385 2.63 -5.43 -2.77
N ALA A 386 3.44 -6.15 -3.55
CA ALA A 386 4.81 -5.80 -3.96
C ALA A 386 4.93 -5.74 -5.49
N GLY A 387 3.81 -5.53 -6.18
CA GLY A 387 3.74 -5.36 -7.62
C GLY A 387 3.76 -6.62 -8.46
N SER A 388 3.78 -7.82 -7.86
CA SER A 388 3.67 -9.07 -8.59
C SER A 388 2.25 -9.30 -9.14
N PRO A 389 2.05 -10.10 -10.21
CA PRO A 389 0.76 -10.20 -10.90
C PRO A 389 -0.32 -10.95 -10.11
N GLY A 390 0.06 -11.81 -9.16
CA GLY A 390 -0.89 -12.60 -8.37
C GLY A 390 -1.45 -13.83 -9.08
N ASP A 391 -0.88 -14.21 -10.23
CA ASP A 391 -1.29 -15.37 -11.02
C ASP A 391 -0.33 -16.56 -10.92
N GLY A 392 0.67 -16.50 -10.05
CA GLY A 392 1.68 -17.55 -9.89
C GLY A 392 1.11 -18.88 -9.41
N THR A 393 1.68 -19.98 -9.92
CA THR A 393 1.09 -21.31 -9.80
C THR A 393 1.89 -22.28 -8.95
N HIS A 394 3.12 -21.92 -8.54
CA HIS A 394 4.04 -22.85 -7.86
C HIS A 394 3.45 -23.46 -6.58
N LEU A 395 3.01 -22.64 -5.63
CA LEU A 395 2.44 -23.15 -4.37
C LEU A 395 1.14 -23.93 -4.60
N LEU A 396 0.26 -23.42 -5.46
CA LEU A 396 -1.02 -24.08 -5.75
C LEU A 396 -0.80 -25.44 -6.43
N SER A 397 0.12 -25.52 -7.38
CA SER A 397 0.49 -26.77 -8.06
C SER A 397 1.04 -27.79 -7.06
N ALA A 398 1.91 -27.36 -6.14
CA ALA A 398 2.46 -28.24 -5.10
C ALA A 398 1.37 -28.75 -4.13
N LEU A 399 0.42 -27.91 -3.73
CA LEU A 399 -0.72 -28.31 -2.88
C LEU A 399 -1.59 -29.36 -3.56
N ILE A 400 -1.91 -29.16 -4.84
CA ILE A 400 -2.69 -30.11 -5.65
C ILE A 400 -1.93 -31.45 -5.77
N ALA A 401 -0.63 -31.40 -6.10
CA ALA A 401 0.19 -32.59 -6.27
C ALA A 401 0.35 -33.40 -4.96
N ALA A 402 0.42 -32.72 -3.82
CA ALA A 402 0.47 -33.36 -2.50
C ALA A 402 -0.89 -33.97 -2.07
N GLY A 403 -1.98 -33.69 -2.79
CA GLY A 403 -3.33 -34.08 -2.36
C GLY A 403 -3.75 -33.43 -1.04
N ALA A 404 -3.16 -32.28 -0.71
CA ALA A 404 -3.36 -31.62 0.57
C ALA A 404 -4.75 -30.98 0.65
N ARG A 405 -5.53 -31.33 1.68
CA ARG A 405 -6.80 -30.64 1.95
C ARG A 405 -6.49 -29.19 2.34
N SER A 406 -6.84 -28.24 1.48
CA SER A 406 -6.45 -26.85 1.67
C SER A 406 -7.40 -25.88 0.97
N CYS A 407 -7.36 -24.62 1.38
CA CYS A 407 -7.95 -23.52 0.61
C CYS A 407 -6.87 -22.52 0.19
N PHE A 408 -7.10 -21.81 -0.92
CA PHE A 408 -6.10 -20.91 -1.52
C PHE A 408 -6.71 -19.55 -1.89
N SER A 409 -6.15 -18.45 -1.38
CA SER A 409 -6.50 -17.07 -1.78
C SER A 409 -5.32 -16.35 -2.41
N HIS A 410 -5.43 -15.82 -3.61
CA HIS A 410 -6.32 -16.15 -4.72
C HIS A 410 -5.46 -16.09 -5.97
N ILE A 411 -5.95 -16.60 -7.09
CA ILE A 411 -5.27 -16.49 -8.40
C ILE A 411 -5.97 -15.42 -9.22
N PHE A 412 -5.22 -14.40 -9.67
CA PHE A 412 -5.73 -13.42 -10.63
C PHE A 412 -5.80 -14.07 -12.02
N ASP A 413 -7.00 -14.47 -12.44
CA ASP A 413 -7.25 -15.07 -13.75
C ASP A 413 -8.67 -14.75 -14.24
N PRO A 414 -8.87 -13.55 -14.81
CA PRO A 414 -10.17 -13.12 -15.33
C PRO A 414 -10.75 -14.07 -16.39
N VAL A 415 -9.90 -14.76 -17.15
CA VAL A 415 -10.32 -15.70 -18.21
C VAL A 415 -10.96 -16.94 -17.57
N THR A 416 -10.31 -17.52 -16.56
CA THR A 416 -10.86 -18.66 -15.83
C THR A 416 -12.15 -18.28 -15.07
N VAL A 417 -12.22 -17.07 -14.51
CA VAL A 417 -13.46 -16.57 -13.89
C VAL A 417 -14.61 -16.48 -14.91
N ALA A 418 -14.37 -15.92 -16.09
CA ALA A 418 -15.37 -15.83 -17.14
C ALA A 418 -15.84 -17.21 -17.63
N GLN A 419 -14.91 -18.18 -17.73
CA GLN A 419 -15.24 -19.56 -18.06
C GLN A 419 -16.13 -20.23 -17.00
N ALA A 420 -15.80 -20.06 -15.71
CA ALA A 420 -16.61 -20.59 -14.62
C ALA A 420 -18.00 -19.95 -14.57
N ALA A 421 -18.07 -18.63 -14.81
CA ALA A 421 -19.33 -17.90 -14.88
C ALA A 421 -20.24 -18.40 -16.02
N ALA A 422 -19.67 -18.67 -17.19
CA ALA A 422 -20.41 -19.20 -18.33
C ALA A 422 -20.92 -20.64 -18.10
N ALA A 423 -20.16 -21.46 -17.37
CA ALA A 423 -20.53 -22.84 -17.07
C ALA A 423 -21.55 -22.98 -15.92
N GLY A 424 -21.46 -22.10 -14.93
CA GLY A 424 -22.34 -22.08 -13.76
C GLY A 424 -21.88 -22.98 -12.61
N VAL A 425 -22.45 -22.73 -11.43
CA VAL A 425 -22.18 -23.50 -10.20
C VAL A 425 -22.60 -24.97 -10.37
N GLY A 426 -21.76 -25.89 -9.90
CA GLY A 426 -21.93 -27.35 -10.03
C GLY A 426 -21.35 -27.93 -11.32
N ALA A 427 -20.95 -27.10 -12.28
CA ALA A 427 -20.33 -27.58 -13.51
C ALA A 427 -18.90 -28.07 -13.26
N ARG A 428 -18.45 -29.04 -14.08
CA ARG A 428 -17.03 -29.42 -14.20
C ARG A 428 -16.46 -28.82 -15.47
N ILE A 429 -15.36 -28.09 -15.35
CA ILE A 429 -14.70 -27.37 -16.44
C ILE A 429 -13.22 -27.74 -16.53
N LYS A 430 -12.67 -27.71 -17.75
CA LYS A 430 -11.23 -27.83 -17.98
C LYS A 430 -10.60 -26.45 -18.01
N VAL A 431 -9.68 -26.17 -17.09
CA VAL A 431 -9.06 -24.85 -16.93
C VAL A 431 -7.57 -24.88 -17.23
N HIS A 432 -7.04 -23.71 -17.59
CA HIS A 432 -5.63 -23.38 -17.63
C HIS A 432 -5.42 -22.23 -16.65
N LEU A 433 -5.28 -22.56 -15.36
CA LEU A 433 -5.36 -21.60 -14.28
C LEU A 433 -4.00 -20.95 -13.98
N GLY A 434 -3.96 -19.61 -13.99
CA GLY A 434 -2.79 -18.81 -13.62
C GLY A 434 -1.58 -18.99 -14.57
N GLY A 435 -0.46 -18.34 -14.24
CA GLY A 435 0.81 -18.48 -14.96
C GLY A 435 0.81 -17.87 -16.36
N HIS A 436 0.00 -16.82 -16.57
CA HIS A 436 -0.16 -16.17 -17.87
C HIS A 436 0.76 -14.94 -18.00
N SER A 437 1.16 -14.34 -16.89
CA SER A 437 1.82 -13.04 -16.85
C SER A 437 3.34 -13.10 -17.09
N ASP A 438 4.02 -14.05 -16.47
CA ASP A 438 5.47 -14.24 -16.60
C ASP A 438 5.85 -15.71 -16.41
N ALA A 439 6.86 -16.18 -17.16
CA ALA A 439 7.32 -17.57 -17.08
C ALA A 439 7.93 -17.93 -15.70
N LEU A 440 8.45 -16.95 -14.96
CA LEU A 440 8.96 -17.14 -13.59
C LEU A 440 7.87 -17.57 -12.62
N LEU A 441 6.61 -17.20 -12.86
CA LEU A 441 5.47 -17.44 -11.98
C LEU A 441 4.92 -18.87 -12.07
N GLY A 442 5.51 -19.70 -12.93
CA GLY A 442 5.13 -21.09 -13.13
C GLY A 442 4.17 -21.27 -14.31
N PRO A 443 4.07 -22.49 -14.88
CA PRO A 443 3.18 -22.74 -16.00
C PRO A 443 1.70 -22.73 -15.57
N PRO A 444 0.77 -22.45 -16.50
CA PRO A 444 -0.66 -22.61 -16.22
C PRO A 444 -1.02 -24.02 -15.75
N ILE A 445 -1.81 -24.11 -14.68
CA ILE A 445 -2.27 -25.38 -14.12
C ILE A 445 -3.39 -25.92 -15.01
N LYS A 446 -3.13 -27.06 -15.65
CA LYS A 446 -4.12 -27.81 -16.43
C LYS A 446 -4.90 -28.74 -15.49
N ALA A 447 -6.17 -28.45 -15.26
CA ALA A 447 -6.98 -29.22 -14.32
C ALA A 447 -8.45 -29.37 -14.76
N ASP A 448 -9.08 -30.46 -14.31
CA ASP A 448 -10.53 -30.58 -14.25
C ASP A 448 -11.00 -29.99 -12.91
N ALA A 449 -11.71 -28.87 -12.96
CA ALA A 449 -12.19 -28.13 -11.79
C ALA A 449 -13.71 -28.22 -11.66
N GLU A 450 -14.21 -28.32 -10.43
CA GLU A 450 -15.63 -28.15 -10.11
C GLU A 450 -15.90 -26.70 -9.68
N VAL A 451 -16.91 -26.05 -10.25
CA VAL A 451 -17.31 -24.69 -9.88
C VAL A 451 -18.18 -24.77 -8.62
N LEU A 452 -17.64 -24.39 -7.47
CA LEU A 452 -18.35 -24.40 -6.19
C LEU A 452 -19.20 -23.15 -5.97
N GLY A 453 -18.78 -22.00 -6.52
CA GLY A 453 -19.44 -20.72 -6.27
C GLY A 453 -19.00 -19.61 -7.22
N LEU A 454 -19.89 -18.64 -7.40
CA LEU A 454 -19.66 -17.41 -8.16
C LEU A 454 -20.18 -16.23 -7.33
N ASN A 455 -19.32 -15.27 -7.01
CA ASN A 455 -19.66 -14.19 -6.07
C ASN A 455 -18.99 -12.87 -6.47
N HIS A 456 -19.55 -11.74 -6.05
CA HIS A 456 -18.87 -10.45 -6.15
C HIS A 456 -17.85 -10.28 -5.01
N GLY A 457 -16.63 -9.94 -5.39
CA GLY A 457 -15.47 -9.76 -4.51
C GLY A 457 -15.38 -8.39 -3.84
N LEU A 458 -16.50 -7.69 -3.67
CA LEU A 458 -16.57 -6.41 -2.97
C LEU A 458 -16.76 -6.64 -1.46
N PHE A 459 -15.79 -6.23 -0.64
CA PHE A 459 -15.84 -6.35 0.83
C PHE A 459 -15.11 -5.20 1.52
N ARG A 460 -15.42 -5.02 2.81
CA ARG A 460 -14.66 -4.15 3.71
C ARG A 460 -13.60 -4.95 4.45
N VAL A 461 -12.39 -4.41 4.49
CA VAL A 461 -11.25 -4.99 5.19
C VAL A 461 -11.47 -4.90 6.71
N LYS A 462 -11.22 -6.02 7.38
CA LYS A 462 -11.27 -6.20 8.83
C LYS A 462 -9.87 -6.30 9.45
N SER A 463 -8.85 -6.59 8.65
CA SER A 463 -7.45 -6.55 9.09
C SER A 463 -7.15 -5.22 9.80
N PRO A 464 -6.34 -5.22 10.87
CA PRO A 464 -5.80 -3.97 11.44
C PRO A 464 -5.13 -3.08 10.39
N MET A 465 -4.53 -3.68 9.36
CA MET A 465 -4.04 -2.96 8.19
C MET A 465 -5.18 -2.74 7.19
N GLY A 466 -5.39 -1.49 6.77
CA GLY A 466 -6.46 -1.13 5.84
C GLY A 466 -7.86 -1.22 6.46
N THR A 467 -7.98 -1.17 7.80
CA THR A 467 -9.29 -1.29 8.47
C THR A 467 -10.30 -0.29 7.90
N GLY A 468 -11.45 -0.81 7.47
CA GLY A 468 -12.55 -0.01 6.91
C GLY A 468 -12.41 0.30 5.42
N GLU A 469 -11.25 0.04 4.80
CA GLU A 469 -11.04 0.14 3.36
C GLU A 469 -11.97 -0.82 2.61
N THR A 470 -12.45 -0.38 1.44
CA THR A 470 -13.24 -1.23 0.54
C THR A 470 -12.33 -1.81 -0.54
N ILE A 471 -12.28 -3.14 -0.62
CA ILE A 471 -11.58 -3.88 -1.66
C ILE A 471 -12.60 -4.46 -2.64
N ASP A 472 -12.30 -4.34 -3.94
CA ASP A 472 -13.03 -5.02 -5.02
C ASP A 472 -12.09 -5.97 -5.79
N LEU A 473 -12.33 -7.27 -5.64
CA LEU A 473 -11.67 -8.33 -6.42
C LEU A 473 -12.42 -8.70 -7.71
N GLY A 474 -13.45 -7.93 -8.09
CA GLY A 474 -14.29 -8.20 -9.24
C GLY A 474 -15.16 -9.44 -9.05
N LEU A 475 -15.38 -10.20 -10.12
CA LEU A 475 -16.07 -11.48 -10.02
C LEU A 475 -15.10 -12.54 -9.47
N LEU A 476 -15.58 -13.31 -8.50
CA LEU A 476 -14.88 -14.44 -7.91
C LEU A 476 -15.49 -15.75 -8.40
N ALA A 477 -14.64 -16.71 -8.73
CA ALA A 477 -15.01 -18.10 -8.91
C ALA A 477 -14.30 -18.95 -7.85
N THR A 478 -15.06 -19.77 -7.14
CA THR A 478 -14.52 -20.76 -6.20
C THR A 478 -14.44 -22.09 -6.94
N LEU A 479 -13.22 -22.59 -7.14
CA LEU A 479 -12.96 -23.82 -7.88
C LEU A 479 -12.42 -24.91 -6.95
N ARG A 480 -12.93 -26.14 -7.07
CA ARG A 480 -12.31 -27.31 -6.44
C ARG A 480 -11.43 -28.04 -7.44
N ILE A 481 -10.17 -28.20 -7.09
CA ILE A 481 -9.17 -28.96 -7.87
C ILE A 481 -8.48 -29.94 -6.94
N GLY A 482 -8.77 -31.23 -7.12
CA GLY A 482 -8.30 -32.27 -6.18
C GLY A 482 -8.78 -31.99 -4.76
N GLY A 483 -7.85 -31.89 -3.81
CA GLY A 483 -8.14 -31.56 -2.40
C GLY A 483 -8.23 -30.06 -2.08
N VAL A 484 -8.03 -29.18 -3.07
CA VAL A 484 -7.86 -27.73 -2.87
C VAL A 484 -9.10 -26.96 -3.32
N ASP A 485 -9.58 -26.06 -2.45
CA ASP A 485 -10.61 -25.07 -2.79
C ASP A 485 -9.94 -23.72 -3.08
N VAL A 486 -9.94 -23.30 -4.34
CA VAL A 486 -9.18 -22.14 -4.84
C VAL A 486 -10.11 -20.98 -5.14
N VAL A 487 -9.79 -19.80 -4.62
CA VAL A 487 -10.41 -18.54 -5.04
C VAL A 487 -9.70 -18.03 -6.29
N VAL A 488 -10.46 -17.79 -7.36
CA VAL A 488 -9.98 -17.16 -8.60
C VAL A 488 -10.70 -15.83 -8.78
N SER A 489 -9.97 -14.76 -9.07
CA SER A 489 -10.51 -13.40 -9.15
C SER A 489 -10.31 -12.75 -10.51
N SER A 490 -11.23 -11.85 -10.87
CA SER A 490 -11.08 -10.99 -12.05
C SER A 490 -10.43 -9.63 -11.74
N GLY A 491 -10.21 -9.32 -10.47
CA GLY A 491 -9.45 -8.16 -9.98
C GLY A 491 -8.22 -8.60 -9.19
N ARG A 492 -7.21 -7.72 -9.12
CA ARG A 492 -5.91 -7.99 -8.49
C ARG A 492 -5.76 -7.17 -7.20
N ARG A 493 -5.71 -7.83 -6.04
CA ARG A 493 -5.31 -7.24 -4.75
C ARG A 493 -4.55 -8.26 -3.91
N GLN A 494 -3.87 -7.82 -2.87
CA GLN A 494 -3.23 -8.74 -1.92
C GLN A 494 -4.25 -9.24 -0.89
N THR A 495 -3.99 -10.41 -0.33
CA THR A 495 -4.80 -10.93 0.78
C THR A 495 -4.35 -10.26 2.08
N LEU A 496 -5.20 -9.42 2.67
CA LEU A 496 -4.96 -8.76 3.96
C LEU A 496 -5.61 -9.51 5.13
N ASP A 497 -6.78 -10.09 4.90
CA ASP A 497 -7.57 -10.86 5.85
C ASP A 497 -8.29 -12.03 5.17
N ASP A 498 -9.24 -12.65 5.87
CA ASP A 498 -10.07 -13.74 5.36
C ASP A 498 -11.23 -13.29 4.44
N GLY A 499 -11.35 -12.00 4.13
CA GLY A 499 -12.40 -11.42 3.29
C GLY A 499 -12.56 -12.11 1.93
N PRO A 500 -11.48 -12.36 1.16
CA PRO A 500 -11.57 -13.10 -0.11
C PRO A 500 -12.16 -14.49 0.05
N PHE A 501 -11.81 -15.22 1.12
CA PHE A 501 -12.33 -16.55 1.40
C PHE A 501 -13.82 -16.50 1.75
N ILE A 502 -14.22 -15.60 2.66
CA ILE A 502 -15.63 -15.43 3.05
C ILE A 502 -16.49 -15.10 1.83
N LYS A 503 -16.04 -14.18 0.98
CA LYS A 503 -16.74 -13.82 -0.25
C LYS A 503 -16.80 -14.96 -1.26
N ALA A 504 -15.80 -15.83 -1.27
CA ALA A 504 -15.79 -17.06 -2.05
C ALA A 504 -16.65 -18.19 -1.43
N GLY A 505 -17.28 -17.99 -0.26
CA GLY A 505 -18.05 -19.01 0.45
C GLY A 505 -17.17 -20.07 1.14
N ILE A 506 -15.90 -19.75 1.41
CA ILE A 506 -14.94 -20.63 2.09
C ILE A 506 -14.82 -20.22 3.56
N ASP A 507 -15.15 -21.15 4.45
CA ASP A 507 -14.82 -21.07 5.88
C ASP A 507 -13.44 -21.68 6.11
N ILE A 508 -12.44 -20.83 6.35
CA ILE A 508 -11.04 -21.24 6.52
C ILE A 508 -10.83 -22.19 7.72
N THR A 509 -11.74 -22.20 8.70
CA THR A 509 -11.62 -23.06 9.89
C THR A 509 -11.83 -24.54 9.58
N GLN A 510 -12.37 -24.86 8.40
CA GLN A 510 -12.61 -26.22 7.93
C GLN A 510 -11.39 -26.84 7.24
N PHE A 511 -10.28 -26.11 7.17
CA PHE A 511 -9.10 -26.50 6.43
C PHE A 511 -7.87 -26.59 7.34
N PRO A 512 -7.06 -27.66 7.22
CA PRO A 512 -5.79 -27.74 7.94
C PRO A 512 -4.74 -26.81 7.33
N ILE A 513 -4.88 -26.41 6.06
CA ILE A 513 -3.96 -25.50 5.38
C ILE A 513 -4.75 -24.37 4.72
N VAL A 514 -4.37 -23.15 5.06
CA VAL A 514 -4.84 -21.91 4.40
C VAL A 514 -3.66 -21.32 3.66
N ALA A 515 -3.68 -21.39 2.34
CA ALA A 515 -2.61 -20.87 1.50
C ALA A 515 -2.97 -19.50 0.92
N LEU A 516 -2.00 -18.60 0.84
CA LEU A 516 -2.22 -17.28 0.28
C LEU A 516 -0.97 -16.66 -0.37
N LYS A 517 -1.20 -15.60 -1.16
CA LYS A 517 -0.15 -14.76 -1.74
C LYS A 517 -0.03 -13.44 -0.99
N SER A 518 1.03 -13.29 -0.19
CA SER A 518 1.40 -12.06 0.52
C SER A 518 2.76 -12.24 1.21
N SER A 519 3.52 -11.15 1.38
CA SER A 519 4.81 -11.15 2.09
C SER A 519 4.64 -10.96 3.60
N GLN A 520 4.07 -9.83 4.02
CA GLN A 520 3.97 -9.43 5.44
C GLN A 520 2.56 -8.99 5.86
N HIS A 521 1.83 -8.25 5.02
CA HIS A 521 0.61 -7.55 5.40
C HIS A 521 -0.49 -8.44 5.99
N PHE A 522 -0.65 -9.66 5.48
CA PHE A 522 -1.62 -10.64 5.99
C PHE A 522 -1.38 -11.03 7.46
N LYS A 523 -0.15 -10.91 7.98
CA LYS A 523 0.20 -11.33 9.34
C LYS A 523 -0.64 -10.59 10.39
N ALA A 524 -0.97 -9.32 10.15
CA ALA A 524 -1.83 -8.53 11.03
C ALA A 524 -3.19 -9.18 11.33
N TRP A 525 -3.73 -9.96 10.38
CA TRP A 525 -4.95 -10.73 10.56
C TRP A 525 -4.70 -12.17 11.00
N PHE A 526 -3.82 -12.87 10.30
CA PHE A 526 -3.70 -14.34 10.40
C PHE A 526 -2.81 -14.82 11.54
N GLU A 527 -1.79 -14.08 11.95
CA GLU A 527 -0.84 -14.49 13.00
C GLU A 527 -1.54 -14.84 14.33
N PRO A 528 -2.48 -14.04 14.88
CA PRO A 528 -3.20 -14.41 16.09
C PRO A 528 -4.31 -15.47 15.88
N ARG A 529 -4.53 -15.94 14.65
CA ARG A 529 -5.67 -16.80 14.26
C ARG A 529 -5.27 -18.15 13.69
N CYS A 530 -3.98 -18.45 13.60
CA CYS A 530 -3.47 -19.73 13.15
C CYS A 530 -2.48 -20.30 14.17
N ALA A 531 -2.20 -21.60 14.06
CA ALA A 531 -1.18 -22.20 14.92
C ALA A 531 0.22 -21.71 14.56
N ARG A 532 0.47 -21.47 13.26
CA ARG A 532 1.74 -20.99 12.73
C ARG A 532 1.60 -20.52 11.28
N ILE A 533 2.53 -19.67 10.88
CA ILE A 533 2.74 -19.24 9.50
C ILE A 533 4.02 -19.89 8.97
N VAL A 534 3.94 -20.52 7.79
CA VAL A 534 5.09 -21.07 7.06
C VAL A 534 5.25 -20.30 5.76
N THR A 535 6.41 -19.69 5.55
CA THR A 535 6.69 -18.92 4.34
C THR A 535 7.33 -19.78 3.28
N THR A 536 6.84 -19.67 2.05
CA THR A 536 7.47 -20.27 0.87
C THR A 536 7.90 -19.20 -0.13
N ASP A 537 9.04 -19.43 -0.79
CA ASP A 537 9.64 -18.51 -1.76
C ASP A 537 9.98 -19.27 -3.07
N PRO A 538 8.98 -19.71 -3.85
CA PRO A 538 9.23 -20.23 -5.19
C PRO A 538 9.73 -19.11 -6.13
N PRO A 539 10.18 -19.42 -7.35
CA PRO A 539 10.50 -18.38 -8.33
C PRO A 539 9.34 -17.39 -8.54
N GLY A 540 9.64 -16.09 -8.62
CA GLY A 540 8.64 -15.03 -8.77
C GLY A 540 9.26 -13.63 -8.86
N LEU A 541 8.42 -12.61 -8.97
CA LEU A 541 8.84 -11.21 -9.21
C LEU A 541 9.12 -10.41 -7.92
N SER A 542 8.80 -10.96 -6.76
CA SER A 542 9.09 -10.36 -5.45
C SER A 542 9.83 -11.32 -4.51
N PRO A 543 10.98 -11.91 -4.92
CA PRO A 543 11.64 -12.97 -4.15
C PRO A 543 12.15 -12.48 -2.79
N VAL A 544 12.33 -13.40 -1.85
CA VAL A 544 13.05 -13.14 -0.59
C VAL A 544 14.50 -12.76 -0.87
N ASP A 545 15.19 -13.53 -1.72
CA ASP A 545 16.55 -13.22 -2.13
C ASP A 545 16.55 -12.17 -3.25
N VAL A 546 16.61 -10.91 -2.81
CA VAL A 546 16.62 -9.73 -3.69
C VAL A 546 17.83 -9.67 -4.61
N SER A 547 18.90 -10.43 -4.35
CA SER A 547 20.10 -10.47 -5.22
C SER A 547 19.84 -11.19 -6.56
N LYS A 548 18.79 -12.02 -6.63
CA LYS A 548 18.40 -12.77 -7.84
C LYS A 548 17.80 -11.89 -8.94
N LEU A 549 17.42 -10.64 -8.63
CA LEU A 549 16.77 -9.76 -9.57
C LEU A 549 17.77 -9.10 -10.52
N PRO A 550 17.52 -9.09 -11.84
CA PRO A 550 18.46 -8.59 -12.83
C PRO A 550 18.49 -7.06 -12.85
N ARG A 551 19.43 -6.45 -12.13
CA ARG A 551 19.61 -4.99 -12.10
C ARG A 551 20.61 -4.52 -13.15
N ARG A 552 20.19 -3.59 -13.99
CA ARG A 552 21.00 -2.99 -15.07
C ARG A 552 21.34 -1.54 -14.77
N ARG A 553 20.50 -0.85 -14.00
CA ARG A 553 20.64 0.58 -13.70
C ARG A 553 21.30 0.83 -12.35
N LEU A 554 21.41 -0.19 -11.49
CA LEU A 554 22.17 -0.09 -10.26
C LEU A 554 23.69 0.03 -10.55
N GLN A 555 24.25 1.20 -10.27
CA GLN A 555 25.67 1.51 -10.52
C GLN A 555 26.53 1.57 -9.24
N ARG A 556 25.98 1.16 -8.09
CA ARG A 556 26.69 1.16 -6.80
C ARG A 556 26.63 -0.20 -6.13
N SER A 557 27.68 -0.51 -5.36
CA SER A 557 27.71 -1.69 -4.50
C SER A 557 26.70 -1.54 -3.36
N MET A 558 25.89 -2.56 -3.14
CA MET A 558 24.91 -2.58 -2.04
C MET A 558 24.90 -3.94 -1.37
N TRP A 559 24.73 -3.97 -0.06
CA TRP A 559 24.48 -5.21 0.67
C TRP A 559 23.06 -5.70 0.36
N PRO A 560 22.80 -7.01 0.18
CA PRO A 560 23.76 -8.12 0.21
C PRO A 560 24.36 -8.48 -1.17
N ILE A 561 24.12 -7.69 -2.22
CA ILE A 561 24.61 -7.97 -3.59
C ILE A 561 26.16 -7.98 -3.64
N SER A 562 26.80 -7.10 -2.87
CA SER A 562 28.24 -7.02 -2.71
C SER A 562 28.65 -7.05 -1.23
N THR A 563 29.77 -7.73 -0.95
CA THR A 563 30.38 -7.83 0.39
C THR A 563 31.32 -6.67 0.71
N ASP A 564 31.73 -5.88 -0.28
CA ASP A 564 32.74 -4.81 -0.12
C ASP A 564 32.13 -3.46 0.31
N VAL A 565 30.84 -3.47 0.66
CA VAL A 565 30.10 -2.27 1.06
C VAL A 565 30.42 -1.93 2.50
N ASN A 566 30.82 -0.68 2.76
CA ASN A 566 31.09 -0.20 4.12
C ASN A 566 30.57 1.22 4.32
N TYR A 567 29.32 1.30 4.79
CA TYR A 567 28.67 2.56 5.15
C TYR A 567 29.52 3.45 6.06
N ARG A 568 30.23 2.89 7.05
CA ARG A 568 31.04 3.70 7.98
C ARG A 568 32.25 4.34 7.33
N ALA A 569 32.94 3.61 6.45
CA ALA A 569 34.13 4.13 5.77
C ALA A 569 33.77 5.24 4.78
N GLU A 570 32.65 5.09 4.06
CA GLU A 570 32.15 6.10 3.11
C GLU A 570 31.80 7.43 3.81
N HIS A 571 31.26 7.37 5.03
CA HIS A 571 30.91 8.57 5.80
C HIS A 571 32.03 9.14 6.67
N GLN A 572 33.07 8.37 6.99
CA GLN A 572 34.29 8.88 7.64
C GLN A 572 35.17 9.66 6.66
N ALA A 573 35.25 9.25 5.38
CA ALA A 573 36.02 9.95 4.35
C ALA A 573 35.47 11.37 4.03
N GLY A 574 34.19 11.62 4.31
CA GLY A 574 33.55 12.95 4.18
C GLY A 574 33.67 13.84 5.43
N GLN A 575 34.37 13.39 6.48
CA GLN A 575 34.54 14.11 7.75
C GLN A 575 35.98 14.59 8.01
N GLU A 576 36.91 14.43 7.05
CA GLU A 576 38.21 15.11 7.17
C GLU A 576 37.99 16.64 7.02
N PRO A 577 38.38 17.44 8.03
CA PRO A 577 38.36 18.89 7.88
C PRO A 577 39.44 19.28 6.86
N ALA A 578 39.04 20.04 5.84
CA ALA A 578 39.98 20.83 5.05
C ALA A 578 40.44 22.05 5.84
#